data_AF-A0A0Q8F7K4-F1
#
_entry.id   AF-A0A0Q8F7K4-F1
#
_cell.length_a   1.000
_cell.length_b   1.000
_cell.length_c   1.000
_cell.angle_alpha   90.00
_cell.angle_beta   90.00
_cell.angle_gamma   90.00
#
_symmetry.space_group_name_H-M   'P 1'
#
loop_
_entity.id
_entity.type
_entity.pdbx_description
1 polymer ?
#
loop_
_entity_poly.entity_id
_entity_poly.type
_entity_poly.pdbx_seq_one_letter_code
_entity_poly.pdbx_strand_id
1 'polypeptide(L)'
;MITHEQLVEMFDNMARETTWDLRKPLVWGYFFTHGSRAPLEAVVPLLQEQGYRVIALYLEDKDNRKDPDLWWLHVEKTEVHTPDSLHERNQALYRFAEEHGLAAYDGMDVGAID
;
A
#
# COMPACT_ATOMS: atom_id res chain seq x y z
N MET A 1 -4.16 11.56 -3.04
CA MET A 1 -3.77 10.62 -4.10
C MET A 1 -2.35 10.92 -4.52
N ILE A 2 -1.50 9.89 -4.63
CA ILE A 2 -0.13 10.02 -5.10
C ILE A 2 -0.10 10.40 -6.59
N THR A 3 0.62 11.45 -6.94
CA THR A 3 0.78 11.91 -8.33
C THR A 3 1.89 11.16 -9.04
N HIS A 4 1.85 11.15 -10.37
CA HIS A 4 2.92 10.57 -11.18
C HIS A 4 4.27 11.27 -10.94
N GLU A 5 4.29 12.61 -10.84
CA GLU A 5 5.51 13.39 -10.58
C GLU A 5 6.19 13.00 -9.27
N GLN A 6 5.41 12.76 -8.20
CA GLN A 6 5.94 12.27 -6.93
C GLN A 6 6.61 10.89 -7.08
N LEU A 7 6.09 10.03 -7.96
CA LEU A 7 6.69 8.72 -8.23
C LEU A 7 7.96 8.84 -9.05
N VAL A 8 8.02 9.75 -10.02
CA VAL A 8 9.25 10.02 -10.76
C VAL A 8 10.35 10.45 -9.78
N GLU A 9 10.06 11.40 -8.89
CA GLU A 9 11.01 11.85 -7.88
C GLU A 9 11.42 10.72 -6.92
N MET A 10 10.47 9.89 -6.49
CA MET A 10 10.74 8.73 -5.63
C MET A 10 11.71 7.75 -6.31
N PHE A 11 11.49 7.39 -7.57
CA PHE A 11 12.37 6.48 -8.31
C PHE A 11 13.76 7.08 -8.54
N ASP A 12 13.85 8.38 -8.82
CA ASP A 12 15.12 9.09 -8.93
C ASP A 12 15.89 9.08 -7.60
N ASN A 13 15.21 9.24 -6.47
CA ASN A 13 15.82 9.11 -5.14
C ASN A 13 16.30 7.67 -4.89
N MET A 14 15.46 6.66 -5.14
CA MET A 14 15.83 5.25 -4.97
C MET A 14 17.08 4.87 -5.78
N ALA A 15 17.17 5.34 -7.02
CA ALA A 15 18.32 5.09 -7.90
C ALA A 15 19.62 5.76 -7.39
N ARG A 16 19.51 6.86 -6.64
CA ARG A 16 20.67 7.57 -6.05
C ARG A 16 21.08 7.03 -4.69
N GLU A 17 20.10 6.62 -3.88
CA GLU A 17 20.29 6.36 -2.45
C GLU A 17 20.38 4.87 -2.09
N THR A 18 20.02 3.98 -3.02
CA THR A 18 20.05 2.53 -2.81
C THR A 18 20.96 1.82 -3.81
N THR A 19 21.34 0.58 -3.49
CA THR A 19 22.04 -0.32 -4.44
C THR A 19 21.08 -1.26 -5.16
N TRP A 20 19.77 -1.02 -5.09
CA TRP A 20 18.76 -1.90 -5.64
C TRP A 20 18.73 -1.82 -7.17
N ASP A 21 18.60 -2.98 -7.85
CA ASP A 21 18.31 -2.99 -9.29
C ASP A 21 16.81 -2.81 -9.48
N LEU A 22 16.37 -1.58 -9.78
CA LEU A 22 14.95 -1.23 -9.93
C LEU A 22 14.25 -1.95 -11.10
N ARG A 23 15.00 -2.68 -11.93
CA ARG A 23 14.46 -3.54 -13.00
C ARG A 23 14.17 -4.96 -12.50
N LYS A 24 14.58 -5.30 -11.28
CA LYS A 24 14.29 -6.57 -10.63
C LYS A 24 13.10 -6.41 -9.68
N PRO A 25 12.43 -7.51 -9.32
CA PRO A 25 11.30 -7.43 -8.41
C PRO A 25 11.76 -6.90 -7.05
N LEU A 26 10.94 -6.02 -6.47
CA LEU A 26 11.05 -5.51 -5.11
C LEU A 26 9.80 -5.90 -4.33
N VAL A 27 9.87 -5.82 -3.00
CA VAL A 27 8.70 -6.01 -2.14
C VAL A 27 8.02 -4.67 -1.98
N TRP A 28 6.75 -4.58 -2.40
CA TRP A 28 5.93 -3.39 -2.27
C TRP A 28 4.86 -3.63 -1.21
N GLY A 29 4.88 -2.84 -0.13
CA GLY A 29 3.82 -2.80 0.86
C GLY A 29 2.77 -1.77 0.47
N TYR A 30 1.51 -2.09 0.76
CA TYR A 30 0.35 -1.26 0.46
C TYR A 30 -0.55 -1.21 1.69
N PHE A 31 -1.02 0.00 2.02
CA PHE A 31 -1.70 0.27 3.29
C PHE A 31 -3.13 0.75 3.05
N PHE A 32 -4.10 0.05 3.64
CA PHE A 32 -5.51 0.45 3.64
C PHE A 32 -5.96 0.76 5.05
N THR A 33 -6.88 1.72 5.19
CA THR A 33 -7.41 2.12 6.48
C THR A 33 -8.92 2.09 6.53
N HIS A 34 -9.45 1.89 7.74
CA HIS A 34 -10.87 2.04 8.02
C HIS A 34 -11.09 2.34 9.51
N GLY A 35 -12.18 3.02 9.87
CA GLY A 35 -12.53 3.28 11.27
C GLY A 35 -12.99 2.03 12.06
N SER A 36 -13.05 0.88 11.39
CA SER A 36 -13.45 -0.40 11.97
C SER A 36 -12.77 -1.55 11.23
N ARG A 37 -12.54 -2.65 11.94
CA ARG A 37 -11.84 -3.83 11.44
C ARG A 37 -12.57 -4.59 10.31
N ALA A 38 -13.90 -4.68 10.40
CA ALA A 38 -14.67 -5.60 9.56
C ALA A 38 -14.56 -5.34 8.04
N PRO A 39 -14.60 -4.10 7.53
CA PRO A 39 -14.43 -3.84 6.09
C PRO A 39 -13.05 -4.25 5.58
N LEU A 40 -12.00 -4.03 6.38
CA LEU A 40 -10.63 -4.46 6.03
C LEU A 40 -10.52 -5.98 5.98
N GLU A 41 -11.15 -6.71 6.91
CA GLU A 41 -11.19 -8.19 6.86
C GLU A 41 -11.96 -8.70 5.64
N ALA A 42 -13.03 -8.01 5.22
CA ALA A 42 -13.85 -8.42 4.08
C ALA A 42 -13.10 -8.35 2.74
N VAL A 43 -12.14 -7.43 2.59
CA VAL A 43 -11.36 -7.27 1.35
C VAL A 43 -10.12 -8.16 1.27
N VAL A 44 -9.69 -8.77 2.38
CA VAL A 44 -8.54 -9.69 2.42
C VAL A 44 -8.60 -10.78 1.36
N PRO A 45 -9.68 -11.59 1.23
CA PRO A 45 -9.70 -12.65 0.21
C PRO A 45 -9.58 -12.10 -1.21
N LEU A 46 -10.16 -10.93 -1.50
CA LEU A 46 -10.11 -10.29 -2.81
C LEU A 46 -8.69 -9.81 -3.16
N LEU A 47 -7.94 -9.31 -2.16
CA LEU A 47 -6.53 -8.95 -2.33
C LEU A 47 -5.66 -10.21 -2.47
N GLN A 48 -5.93 -11.27 -1.72
CA GLN A 48 -5.21 -12.54 -1.85
C GLN A 48 -5.39 -13.18 -3.22
N GLU A 49 -6.59 -13.14 -3.80
CA GLU A 49 -6.87 -13.60 -5.17
C GLU A 49 -6.09 -12.80 -6.23
N GLN A 50 -5.77 -11.53 -5.94
CA GLN A 50 -4.93 -10.68 -6.80
C GLN A 50 -3.42 -10.86 -6.56
N GLY A 51 -3.03 -11.79 -5.70
CA GLY A 51 -1.65 -12.16 -5.41
C GLY A 51 -0.99 -11.33 -4.31
N TYR A 52 -1.75 -10.55 -3.53
CA TYR A 52 -1.21 -9.87 -2.35
C TYR A 52 -1.10 -10.84 -1.17
N ARG A 53 -0.05 -10.68 -0.36
CA ARG A 53 0.10 -11.35 0.94
C ARG A 53 -0.37 -10.41 2.04
N VAL A 54 -1.19 -10.89 2.96
CA VAL A 54 -1.55 -10.12 4.16
C VAL A 54 -0.40 -10.23 5.15
N ILE A 55 0.15 -9.07 5.54
CA ILE A 55 1.23 -9.00 6.52
C ILE A 55 0.68 -8.69 7.90
N ALA A 56 -0.22 -7.71 7.99
CA ALA A 56 -0.82 -7.32 9.25
C ALA A 56 -2.21 -6.70 9.06
N LEU A 57 -3.08 -6.92 10.05
CA LEU A 57 -4.28 -6.13 10.26
C LEU A 57 -4.31 -5.73 11.73
N TYR A 58 -4.21 -4.44 12.02
CA TYR A 58 -3.99 -3.94 13.38
C TYR A 58 -4.69 -2.60 13.65
N LEU A 59 -4.92 -2.31 14.92
CA LEU A 59 -5.45 -1.03 15.39
C LEU A 59 -4.27 -0.11 15.69
N GLU A 60 -4.33 1.14 15.23
CA GLU A 60 -3.35 2.16 15.57
C GLU A 60 -3.41 2.51 17.06
N ASP A 61 -2.23 2.69 17.66
CA ASP A 61 -2.12 3.20 19.02
C ASP A 61 -2.58 4.66 19.07
N LYS A 62 -3.42 4.98 20.05
CA LYS A 62 -3.95 6.33 20.22
C LYS A 62 -3.19 7.08 21.29
N ASP A 63 -2.81 8.30 20.97
CA ASP A 63 -2.31 9.26 21.97
C ASP A 63 -3.41 9.61 22.99
N ASN A 64 -4.66 9.74 22.54
CA ASN A 64 -5.81 9.98 23.39
C ASN A 64 -6.90 8.93 23.19
N ARG A 65 -7.38 8.34 24.29
CA ARG A 65 -8.47 7.34 24.28
C ARG A 65 -9.75 7.81 23.60
N LYS A 66 -9.96 9.12 23.47
CA LYS A 66 -11.14 9.72 22.81
C LYS A 66 -10.99 9.84 21.29
N ASP A 67 -9.79 9.69 20.75
CA ASP A 67 -9.57 9.75 19.31
C ASP A 67 -10.32 8.61 18.62
N PRO A 68 -10.77 8.78 17.37
CA PRO A 68 -11.43 7.70 16.63
C PRO A 68 -10.47 6.50 16.46
N ASP A 69 -11.03 5.29 16.41
CA ASP A 69 -10.25 4.11 16.02
C ASP A 69 -9.77 4.29 14.57
N LEU A 70 -8.51 3.93 14.30
CA LEU A 70 -7.99 3.76 12.95
C LEU A 70 -7.41 2.35 12.83
N TRP A 71 -8.03 1.53 11.99
CA TRP A 71 -7.52 0.20 11.66
C TRP A 71 -6.71 0.28 10.37
N TRP A 72 -5.62 -0.48 10.35
CA TRP A 72 -4.70 -0.61 9.23
C TRP A 72 -4.70 -2.04 8.72
N LEU A 73 -4.73 -2.20 7.39
CA LEU A 73 -4.43 -3.43 6.68
C LEU A 73 -3.17 -3.19 5.85
N HIS A 74 -2.10 -3.91 6.20
CA HIS A 74 -0.85 -3.94 5.44
C HIS A 74 -0.80 -5.22 4.61
N VAL A 75 -0.69 -5.06 3.29
CA VAL A 75 -0.48 -6.15 2.35
C VAL A 75 0.77 -5.91 1.52
N GLU A 76 1.44 -6.98 1.12
CA GLU A 76 2.63 -6.92 0.27
C GLU A 76 2.41 -7.62 -1.06
N LYS A 77 3.13 -7.16 -2.08
CA LYS A 77 3.29 -7.89 -3.33
C LYS A 77 4.69 -7.69 -3.91
N THR A 78 5.27 -8.76 -4.43
CA THR A 78 6.57 -8.71 -5.12
C THR A 78 6.34 -8.38 -6.59
N GLU A 79 6.74 -7.18 -7.01
CA GLU A 79 6.48 -6.65 -8.36
C GLU A 79 7.67 -5.82 -8.87
N VAL A 80 7.77 -5.69 -10.20
CA VAL A 80 8.67 -4.73 -10.86
C VAL A 80 7.83 -3.53 -11.24
N HIS A 81 8.26 -2.33 -10.85
CA HIS A 81 7.56 -1.10 -11.17
C HIS A 81 8.45 -0.09 -11.90
N THR A 82 7.80 0.70 -12.74
CA THR A 82 8.26 2.02 -13.19
C THR A 82 7.37 3.07 -12.50
N PRO A 83 7.70 4.37 -12.57
CA PRO A 83 6.78 5.41 -12.12
C PRO A 83 5.38 5.27 -12.73
N ASP A 84 5.29 4.93 -14.03
CA ASP A 84 4.01 4.73 -14.71
C ASP A 84 3.22 3.55 -14.14
N SER A 85 3.84 2.37 -14.04
CA SER A 85 3.12 1.18 -13.60
C SER A 85 2.76 1.22 -12.11
N LEU A 86 3.59 1.89 -11.29
CA LEU A 86 3.24 2.15 -9.89
C LEU A 86 2.13 3.20 -9.78
N HIS A 87 2.08 4.19 -10.67
CA HIS A 87 0.96 5.14 -10.72
C HIS A 87 -0.34 4.40 -11.03
N GLU A 88 -0.36 3.56 -12.05
CA GLU A 88 -1.51 2.72 -12.41
C GLU A 88 -1.95 1.81 -11.25
N ARG A 89 -0.99 1.18 -10.57
CA ARG A 89 -1.22 0.38 -9.35
C ARG A 89 -1.90 1.21 -8.27
N ASN A 90 -1.36 2.38 -7.93
CA ASN A 90 -1.95 3.28 -6.93
C ASN A 90 -3.38 3.70 -7.32
N GLN A 91 -3.61 4.06 -8.59
CA GLN A 91 -4.95 4.41 -9.09
C GLN A 91 -5.93 3.24 -8.97
N ALA A 92 -5.48 2.01 -9.22
CA ALA A 92 -6.31 0.83 -9.03
C ALA A 92 -6.63 0.59 -7.55
N LEU A 93 -5.68 0.81 -6.63
CA LEU A 93 -5.91 0.62 -5.20
C LEU A 93 -6.79 1.72 -4.59
N TYR A 94 -6.71 2.96 -5.08
CA TYR A 94 -7.69 4.00 -4.72
C TYR A 94 -9.11 3.60 -5.12
N ARG A 95 -9.32 3.15 -6.37
CA ARG A 95 -10.63 2.66 -6.82
C ARG A 95 -11.11 1.45 -6.03
N PHE A 96 -10.21 0.51 -5.75
CA PHE A 96 -10.53 -0.66 -4.92
C PHE A 96 -11.02 -0.25 -3.53
N ALA A 97 -10.35 0.71 -2.88
CA ALA A 97 -10.77 1.22 -1.58
C ALA A 97 -12.17 1.86 -1.65
N GLU A 98 -12.45 2.67 -2.68
CA GLU A 98 -13.77 3.27 -2.90
C GLU A 98 -14.86 2.22 -3.17
N GLU A 99 -14.62 1.28 -4.08
CA GLU A 99 -15.56 0.23 -4.49
C GLU A 99 -15.94 -0.70 -3.34
N HIS A 100 -15.03 -0.93 -2.39
CA HIS A 100 -15.26 -1.79 -1.24
C HIS A 100 -15.57 -1.03 0.06
N GLY A 101 -15.75 0.29 -0.01
CA GLY A 101 -16.13 1.11 1.15
C GLY A 101 -15.08 1.17 2.25
N LEU A 102 -13.79 1.09 1.90
CA LEU A 102 -12.69 1.37 2.82
C LEU A 102 -12.58 2.89 3.05
N ALA A 103 -11.95 3.31 4.15
CA ALA A 103 -11.81 4.75 4.41
C ALA A 103 -10.74 5.36 3.49
N ALA A 104 -9.62 4.68 3.31
CA ALA A 104 -8.60 5.07 2.36
C ALA A 104 -7.71 3.90 1.93
N TYR A 105 -7.10 4.08 0.76
CA TYR A 105 -5.77 3.57 0.47
C TYR A 105 -4.77 4.67 0.84
N ASP A 106 -3.95 4.45 1.87
CA ASP A 106 -3.15 5.50 2.51
C ASP A 106 -1.80 5.72 1.81
N GLY A 107 -1.23 4.64 1.26
CA GLY A 107 0.02 4.71 0.51
C GLY A 107 0.73 3.38 0.41
N MET A 108 2.02 3.47 0.11
CA MET A 108 2.91 2.34 -0.17
C MET A 108 4.32 2.58 0.36
N ASP A 109 5.03 1.49 0.58
CA ASP A 109 6.47 1.46 0.80
C ASP A 109 7.13 0.44 -0.13
N VAL A 110 8.46 0.41 -0.10
CA VAL A 110 9.26 -0.50 -0.93
C VAL A 110 10.50 -0.98 -0.19
N GLY A 111 10.79 -2.26 -0.35
CA GLY A 111 11.96 -2.92 0.22
C GLY A 111 12.63 -3.87 -0.77
N ALA A 112 13.89 -4.21 -0.48
CA ALA A 112 14.58 -5.28 -1.17
C ALA A 112 13.90 -6.63 -0.93
N ILE A 113 14.14 -7.58 -1.83
CA ILE A 113 13.85 -9.00 -1.55
C ILE A 113 14.98 -9.51 -0.63
N ASP A 114 14.59 -10.10 0.50
CA ASP A 114 15.49 -10.82 1.41
C ASP A 114 16.10 -12.08 0.79
#